data_AF-U7QIQ6-F1
#
_entry.id   AF-U7QIQ6-F1
#
_cell.length_a   1.000
_cell.length_b   1.000
_cell.length_c   1.000
_cell.angle_alpha   90.00
_cell.angle_beta   90.00
_cell.angle_gamma   90.00
#
_symmetry.space_group_name_H-M   'P 1'
#
loop_
_entity.id
_entity.type
_entity.pdbx_description
1 polymer ?
#
loop_
_entity_poly.entity_id
_entity_poly.type
_entity_poly.pdbx_seq_one_letter_code
_entity_poly.pdbx_strand_id
1 'polypeptide(L)'
;MTCGMGVDVLVMCNFRLGALHDDKRSRSGLSTPLFFRGFNQGRSMTDKRNRTMELELESTFCLSNLGLSYSKLDDLQVTRIQTAIKIDGGIELSEEELDEKLALGDYPEPIQIGRMQAHRFDLYYNQREVMIVADCLTSDLSYFASFFLLEEGRDAIEFNRYLFYINSVFIEPKYRGRDYGLQALAMFLQGLAWGEVVGCHPVPTDDLSDKYPKEKGQSLLRKYWSKVGFELYSEKHNILWTPEWEMPCWLRNKIFQEQQWY
;
A
#
# COMPACT_ATOMS: atom_id res chain seq x y z
N MET A 1 10.39 -9.12 39.53
CA MET A 1 10.25 -10.20 38.52
C MET A 1 9.28 -9.70 37.47
N THR A 2 9.69 -9.66 36.21
CA THR A 2 8.90 -9.13 35.09
C THR A 2 8.23 -10.27 34.33
N CYS A 3 6.90 -10.33 34.34
CA CYS A 3 6.16 -11.27 33.49
C CYS A 3 5.79 -10.56 32.18
N GLY A 4 6.33 -11.03 31.06
CA GLY A 4 6.08 -10.44 29.75
C GLY A 4 4.75 -10.91 29.18
N MET A 5 3.84 -9.98 28.87
CA MET A 5 2.65 -10.27 28.08
C MET A 5 2.99 -10.12 26.59
N GLY A 6 3.06 -11.23 25.86
CA GLY A 6 3.04 -11.21 24.40
C GLY A 6 1.70 -10.65 23.93
N VAL A 7 1.73 -9.75 22.94
CA VAL A 7 0.53 -9.12 22.38
C VAL A 7 0.34 -9.63 20.97
N ASP A 8 -0.57 -10.59 20.79
CA ASP A 8 -0.95 -11.12 19.49
C ASP A 8 -1.74 -10.06 18.69
N VAL A 9 -1.09 -9.47 17.69
CA VAL A 9 -1.69 -8.43 16.83
C VAL A 9 -2.22 -9.05 15.54
N LEU A 10 -3.46 -9.57 15.61
CA LEU A 10 -4.18 -10.15 14.48
C LEU A 10 -4.94 -9.04 13.71
N VAL A 11 -4.46 -8.65 12.51
CA VAL A 11 -5.06 -7.57 11.69
C VAL A 11 -5.27 -8.04 10.24
N MET A 12 -6.48 -7.84 9.72
CA MET A 12 -7.08 -8.72 8.70
C MET A 12 -8.28 -8.06 7.97
N CYS A 13 -8.28 -7.87 6.63
CA CYS A 13 -9.30 -7.16 5.79
C CYS A 13 -10.07 -8.14 4.82
N ASN A 14 -11.12 -7.94 3.99
CA ASN A 14 -12.28 -7.03 3.77
C ASN A 14 -13.50 -8.02 3.52
N PHE A 15 -14.60 -7.86 2.73
CA PHE A 15 -15.28 -6.89 1.84
C PHE A 15 -16.67 -7.50 1.48
N ARG A 16 -17.73 -6.75 1.08
CA ARG A 16 -18.84 -7.36 0.25
C ARG A 16 -19.64 -6.46 -0.71
N LEU A 17 -19.92 -7.02 -1.89
CA LEU A 17 -20.97 -6.75 -2.90
C LEU A 17 -21.82 -5.45 -2.85
N GLY A 18 -21.67 -4.63 -3.89
CA GLY A 18 -22.74 -3.82 -4.49
C GLY A 18 -22.91 -4.22 -5.97
N ALA A 19 -24.15 -4.31 -6.47
CA ALA A 19 -24.41 -4.82 -7.83
C ALA A 19 -24.37 -3.73 -8.90
N LEU A 20 -23.87 -4.07 -10.09
CA LEU A 20 -24.05 -3.33 -11.33
C LEU A 20 -24.15 -4.29 -12.52
N HIS A 21 -24.85 -3.86 -13.56
CA HIS A 21 -25.27 -4.71 -14.68
C HIS A 21 -24.13 -5.11 -15.63
N ASP A 22 -24.29 -6.25 -16.30
CA ASP A 22 -23.67 -6.52 -17.60
C ASP A 22 -24.08 -5.42 -18.60
N ASP A 23 -23.13 -4.65 -19.13
CA ASP A 23 -23.26 -4.03 -20.45
C ASP A 23 -21.93 -4.11 -21.22
N LYS A 24 -21.99 -4.57 -22.46
CA LYS A 24 -20.84 -5.00 -23.26
C LYS A 24 -20.42 -3.91 -24.23
N ARG A 25 -19.60 -2.95 -23.79
CA ARG A 25 -18.93 -2.00 -24.70
C ARG A 25 -17.41 -1.87 -24.48
N SER A 26 -16.70 -2.16 -25.57
CA SER A 26 -15.30 -1.86 -25.86
C SER A 26 -15.02 -0.33 -25.85
N ARG A 27 -13.78 0.17 -25.70
CA ARG A 27 -12.43 -0.47 -25.66
C ARG A 27 -11.39 0.51 -25.06
N SER A 28 -10.17 0.00 -24.84
CA SER A 28 -8.88 0.74 -24.78
C SER A 28 -8.77 1.92 -23.78
N GLY A 29 -8.38 1.62 -22.55
CA GLY A 29 -7.49 2.48 -21.77
C GLY A 29 -6.03 2.00 -21.92
N LEU A 30 -5.07 2.92 -21.90
CA LEU A 30 -3.63 2.58 -21.92
C LEU A 30 -3.13 2.30 -20.49
N SER A 31 -3.15 1.03 -20.10
CA SER A 31 -2.56 0.56 -18.83
C SER A 31 -1.07 0.22 -19.01
N THR A 32 -0.18 1.05 -18.49
CA THR A 32 1.26 0.74 -18.42
C THR A 32 1.58 0.16 -17.04
N PRO A 33 1.95 -1.13 -16.93
CA PRO A 33 2.47 -1.68 -15.67
C PRO A 33 3.89 -1.18 -15.40
N LEU A 34 4.19 -0.85 -14.14
CA LEU A 34 5.56 -0.66 -13.68
C LEU A 34 5.93 -1.78 -12.70
N PHE A 35 7.00 -2.50 -13.03
CA PHE A 35 7.53 -3.60 -12.24
C PHE A 35 8.64 -3.08 -11.32
N PHE A 36 8.44 -3.17 -10.00
CA PHE A 36 9.48 -2.88 -9.01
C PHE A 36 10.04 -4.21 -8.51
N ARG A 37 11.16 -4.65 -9.10
CA ARG A 37 11.89 -5.85 -8.65
C ARG A 37 13.07 -5.45 -7.76
N GLY A 38 13.09 -5.94 -6.53
CA GLY A 38 14.25 -5.80 -5.63
C GLY A 38 15.40 -6.68 -6.13
N PHE A 39 16.39 -6.10 -6.80
CA PHE A 39 17.50 -6.87 -7.38
C PHE A 39 18.53 -7.28 -6.33
N ASN A 40 18.33 -8.45 -5.73
CA ASN A 40 19.34 -9.13 -4.91
C ASN A 40 20.44 -9.75 -5.80
N GLN A 41 21.37 -8.94 -6.32
CA GLN A 41 22.57 -9.45 -7.01
C GLN A 41 23.63 -9.97 -6.03
N GLY A 42 23.27 -11.04 -5.31
CA GLY A 42 24.12 -11.71 -4.32
C GLY A 42 24.28 -13.21 -4.60
N ARG A 43 24.97 -13.59 -5.69
CA ARG A 43 25.32 -15.00 -5.94
C ARG A 43 26.39 -15.47 -4.95
N SER A 44 25.95 -16.02 -3.82
CA SER A 44 26.75 -16.93 -3.00
C SER A 44 26.10 -18.29 -2.97
N MET A 45 26.86 -19.35 -3.26
CA MET A 45 26.45 -20.71 -2.88
C MET A 45 26.67 -20.90 -1.37
N THR A 46 25.88 -21.78 -0.77
CA THR A 46 25.88 -22.15 0.67
C THR A 46 25.44 -21.06 1.66
N ASP A 47 24.13 -20.89 1.79
CA ASP A 47 23.42 -21.37 3.00
C ASP A 47 22.02 -21.91 2.59
N LYS A 48 21.60 -23.05 3.14
CA LYS A 48 20.25 -23.61 2.93
C LYS A 48 19.21 -23.09 3.93
N ARG A 49 19.61 -22.34 4.98
CA ARG A 49 18.73 -22.01 6.13
C ARG A 49 18.10 -20.61 6.13
N ASN A 50 18.46 -19.74 5.19
CA ASN A 50 17.87 -18.40 5.04
C ASN A 50 17.48 -18.13 3.57
N ARG A 51 16.49 -18.86 3.04
CA ARG A 51 15.76 -18.40 1.83
C ARG A 51 14.83 -17.25 2.25
N THR A 52 15.30 -16.02 2.05
CA THR A 52 14.52 -14.80 2.28
C THR A 52 13.36 -14.75 1.29
N MET A 53 12.12 -14.77 1.78
CA MET A 53 10.93 -14.74 0.91
C MET A 53 10.86 -13.40 0.19
N GLU A 54 11.03 -13.41 -1.14
CA GLU A 54 10.90 -12.21 -1.95
C GLU A 54 9.42 -11.81 -2.06
N LEU A 55 9.17 -10.51 -1.85
CA LEU A 55 7.86 -9.86 -1.93
C LEU A 55 7.85 -9.00 -3.20
N GLU A 56 7.04 -9.38 -4.19
CA GLU A 56 6.95 -8.66 -5.46
C GLU A 56 5.71 -7.73 -5.49
N LEU A 57 5.88 -6.56 -6.10
CA LEU A 57 4.82 -5.56 -6.26
C LEU A 57 4.62 -5.20 -7.74
N GLU A 58 3.40 -5.39 -8.23
CA GLU A 58 2.99 -4.99 -9.59
C GLU A 58 2.01 -3.83 -9.51
N SER A 59 2.45 -2.64 -9.91
CA SER A 59 1.64 -1.42 -9.83
C SER A 59 1.05 -1.05 -11.19
N THR A 60 -0.28 -0.98 -11.24
CA THR A 60 -1.08 -0.51 -12.38
C THR A 60 -1.61 0.89 -12.10
N PHE A 61 -1.38 1.81 -13.04
CA PHE A 61 -1.80 3.20 -12.94
C PHE A 61 -3.08 3.41 -13.75
N CYS A 62 -4.17 3.77 -13.06
CA CYS A 62 -5.46 4.06 -13.66
C CYS A 62 -5.60 5.58 -13.81
N LEU A 63 -5.33 6.09 -15.01
CA LEU A 63 -5.45 7.51 -15.37
C LEU A 63 -6.90 7.96 -15.64
N SER A 64 -7.87 7.06 -15.62
CA SER A 64 -9.26 7.37 -15.99
C SER A 64 -10.05 7.93 -14.79
N ASN A 65 -10.25 9.25 -14.76
CA ASN A 65 -11.20 9.85 -13.83
C ASN A 65 -12.64 9.62 -14.35
N LEU A 66 -13.40 8.80 -13.61
CA LEU A 66 -14.59 8.08 -14.10
C LEU A 66 -15.71 9.00 -14.60
N GLY A 67 -15.73 9.28 -15.91
CA GLY A 67 -16.82 10.00 -16.58
C GLY A 67 -16.82 11.52 -16.38
N LEU A 68 -15.83 12.08 -15.67
CA LEU A 68 -15.73 13.50 -15.33
C LEU A 68 -15.13 14.35 -16.46
N SER A 69 -15.43 14.01 -17.71
CA SER A 69 -14.66 14.46 -18.88
C SER A 69 -14.92 15.93 -19.25
N TYR A 70 -14.25 16.86 -18.57
CA TYR A 70 -14.16 18.27 -18.98
C TYR A 70 -12.90 18.52 -19.84
N SER A 71 -11.76 17.89 -19.51
CA SER A 71 -10.54 17.93 -20.33
C SER A 71 -9.68 16.66 -20.21
N LYS A 72 -8.69 16.52 -21.10
CA LYS A 72 -7.66 15.45 -21.05
C LYS A 72 -6.57 15.69 -20.00
N LEU A 73 -6.56 16.83 -19.33
CA LEU A 73 -5.60 17.15 -18.26
C LEU A 73 -6.11 16.67 -16.89
N ASP A 74 -7.43 16.51 -16.75
CA ASP A 74 -8.13 16.09 -15.54
C ASP A 74 -7.71 14.67 -15.11
N ASP A 75 -7.44 13.80 -16.09
CA ASP A 75 -6.94 12.41 -15.95
C ASP A 75 -5.61 12.30 -15.18
N LEU A 76 -4.86 13.40 -15.03
CA LEU A 76 -3.57 13.42 -14.31
C LEU A 76 -3.66 14.01 -12.90
N GLN A 77 -4.68 14.84 -12.62
CA GLN A 77 -4.81 15.60 -11.36
C GLN A 77 -4.88 14.69 -10.13
N VAL A 78 -5.66 13.61 -10.24
CA VAL A 78 -5.75 12.54 -9.23
C VAL A 78 -5.55 11.22 -9.94
N THR A 79 -4.39 10.61 -9.74
CA THR A 79 -4.03 9.31 -10.34
C THR A 79 -4.37 8.19 -9.36
N ARG A 80 -5.24 7.25 -9.74
CA ARG A 80 -5.48 6.04 -8.96
C ARG A 80 -4.42 4.98 -9.24
N ILE A 81 -3.85 4.41 -8.19
CA ILE A 81 -2.82 3.38 -8.26
C ILE A 81 -3.37 2.10 -7.62
N GLN A 82 -3.28 0.99 -8.35
CA GLN A 82 -3.65 -0.35 -7.85
C GLN A 82 -2.42 -1.24 -7.90
N THR A 83 -2.05 -1.82 -6.76
CA THR A 83 -0.84 -2.65 -6.64
C THR A 83 -1.22 -4.06 -6.22
N ALA A 84 -0.88 -5.07 -7.01
CA ALA A 84 -0.93 -6.46 -6.58
C ALA A 84 0.27 -6.75 -5.67
N ILE A 85 0.03 -7.51 -4.60
CA ILE A 85 1.07 -7.92 -3.65
C ILE A 85 1.27 -9.43 -3.84
N LYS A 86 2.47 -9.84 -4.25
CA LYS A 86 2.83 -11.23 -4.55
C LYS A 86 4.01 -11.71 -3.71
N ILE A 87 4.14 -13.02 -3.55
CA ILE A 87 5.35 -13.68 -2.99
C ILE A 87 5.72 -14.91 -3.82
N ASP A 88 6.93 -15.41 -3.61
CA ASP A 88 7.42 -16.70 -4.13
C ASP A 88 6.36 -17.82 -3.95
N GLY A 89 5.97 -18.47 -5.07
CA GLY A 89 4.96 -19.53 -5.08
C GLY A 89 5.40 -20.83 -4.39
N GLY A 90 6.70 -21.01 -4.16
CA GLY A 90 7.26 -22.14 -3.40
C GLY A 90 6.84 -22.18 -1.93
N ILE A 91 6.21 -21.13 -1.41
CA ILE A 91 5.63 -21.11 -0.05
C ILE A 91 4.48 -22.10 0.17
N GLU A 92 3.78 -22.53 -0.88
CA GLU A 92 2.71 -23.54 -0.79
C GLU A 92 3.19 -24.96 -1.13
N LEU A 93 4.50 -25.14 -1.35
CA LEU A 93 5.14 -26.44 -1.61
C LEU A 93 5.92 -26.96 -0.39
N SER A 94 6.14 -28.26 -0.33
CA SER A 94 7.17 -28.85 0.55
C SER A 94 8.59 -28.56 0.05
N GLU A 95 9.60 -28.71 0.92
CA GLU A 95 11.00 -28.57 0.54
C GLU A 95 11.41 -29.57 -0.56
N GLU A 96 10.79 -30.76 -0.57
CA GLU A 96 11.04 -31.85 -1.53
C GLU A 96 10.47 -31.49 -2.91
N GLU A 97 9.18 -31.13 -2.99
CA GLU A 97 8.53 -30.67 -4.24
C GLU A 97 9.22 -29.42 -4.83
N LEU A 98 9.73 -28.53 -3.97
CA LEU A 98 10.40 -27.31 -4.39
C LEU A 98 11.81 -27.58 -4.94
N ASP A 99 12.64 -28.39 -4.28
CA ASP A 99 13.95 -28.74 -4.81
C ASP A 99 13.84 -29.66 -6.07
N GLU A 100 12.79 -30.50 -6.20
CA GLU A 100 12.48 -31.21 -7.46
C GLU A 100 12.14 -30.27 -8.61
N LYS A 101 11.20 -29.33 -8.40
CA LYS A 101 10.83 -28.31 -9.39
C LYS A 101 12.03 -27.47 -9.84
N LEU A 102 12.84 -27.01 -8.89
CA LEU A 102 14.07 -26.25 -9.17
C LEU A 102 15.10 -27.08 -9.96
N ALA A 103 15.22 -28.39 -9.70
CA ALA A 103 16.11 -29.28 -10.46
C ALA A 103 15.63 -29.50 -11.92
N LEU A 104 14.32 -29.40 -12.18
CA LEU A 104 13.73 -29.44 -13.51
C LEU A 104 13.73 -28.06 -14.22
N GLY A 105 14.10 -26.98 -13.54
CA GLY A 105 14.02 -25.60 -14.04
C GLY A 105 12.61 -25.00 -14.04
N ASP A 106 11.66 -25.64 -13.35
CA ASP A 106 10.26 -25.23 -13.21
C ASP A 106 10.09 -24.32 -11.98
N TYR A 107 10.55 -23.07 -12.09
CA TYR A 107 10.49 -22.07 -11.03
C TYR A 107 9.02 -21.74 -10.66
N PRO A 108 8.63 -21.81 -9.36
CA PRO A 108 7.26 -21.48 -8.96
C PRO A 108 6.85 -20.04 -9.31
N GLU A 109 5.74 -19.89 -10.02
CA GLU A 109 5.18 -18.58 -10.38
C GLU A 109 4.75 -17.78 -9.12
N PRO A 110 5.02 -16.46 -9.05
CA PRO A 110 4.66 -15.65 -7.89
C PRO A 110 3.15 -15.59 -7.62
N ILE A 111 2.73 -16.04 -6.43
CA ILE A 111 1.32 -16.09 -6.04
C ILE A 111 0.85 -14.72 -5.53
N GLN A 112 -0.31 -14.25 -5.98
CA GLN A 112 -0.92 -13.04 -5.45
C GLN A 112 -1.52 -13.31 -4.07
N ILE A 113 -0.97 -12.65 -3.05
CA ILE A 113 -1.39 -12.76 -1.65
C ILE A 113 -2.17 -11.54 -1.17
N GLY A 114 -2.30 -10.50 -1.99
CA GLY A 114 -2.89 -9.25 -1.56
C GLY A 114 -3.05 -8.20 -2.65
N ARG A 115 -3.58 -7.05 -2.25
CA ARG A 115 -3.72 -5.85 -3.07
C ARG A 115 -3.70 -4.59 -2.22
N MET A 116 -3.23 -3.51 -2.80
CA MET A 116 -3.22 -2.17 -2.23
C MET A 116 -3.83 -1.19 -3.22
N GLN A 117 -4.47 -0.15 -2.70
CA GLN A 117 -4.98 0.97 -3.49
C GLN A 117 -4.53 2.29 -2.87
N ALA A 118 -4.02 3.17 -3.71
CA ALA A 118 -3.63 4.52 -3.36
C ALA A 118 -4.13 5.51 -4.41
N HIS A 119 -4.12 6.79 -4.06
CA HIS A 119 -4.34 7.90 -4.98
C HIS A 119 -3.20 8.90 -4.81
N ARG A 120 -2.71 9.44 -5.93
CA ARG A 120 -1.67 10.47 -5.98
C ARG A 120 -2.30 11.73 -6.55
N PHE A 121 -2.33 12.80 -5.77
CA PHE A 121 -2.69 14.14 -6.22
C PHE A 121 -1.44 14.82 -6.79
N ASP A 122 -1.51 15.34 -8.01
CA ASP A 122 -0.41 16.09 -8.63
C ASP A 122 -0.53 17.58 -8.26
N LEU A 123 0.37 18.05 -7.39
CA LEU A 123 0.30 19.38 -6.76
C LEU A 123 0.71 20.52 -7.71
N TYR A 124 1.14 20.21 -8.93
CA TYR A 124 1.36 21.20 -9.99
C TYR A 124 0.04 21.80 -10.52
N TYR A 125 -1.08 21.10 -10.34
CA TYR A 125 -2.41 21.54 -10.78
C TYR A 125 -3.07 22.52 -9.79
N ASN A 126 -4.13 23.19 -10.23
CA ASN A 126 -4.85 24.10 -9.35
C ASN A 126 -5.48 23.34 -8.18
N GLN A 127 -5.14 23.72 -6.95
CA GLN A 127 -5.62 23.08 -5.72
C GLN A 127 -7.16 22.96 -5.66
N ARG A 128 -7.91 23.86 -6.30
CA ARG A 128 -9.39 23.79 -6.38
C ARG A 128 -9.91 22.79 -7.42
N GLU A 129 -9.19 22.59 -8.52
CA GLU A 129 -9.56 21.61 -9.56
C GLU A 129 -9.27 20.20 -9.04
N VAL A 130 -8.09 20.00 -8.44
CA VAL A 130 -7.70 18.76 -7.74
C VAL A 130 -8.74 18.38 -6.67
N MET A 131 -9.24 19.37 -5.91
CA MET A 131 -10.34 19.18 -4.95
C MET A 131 -11.65 18.71 -5.59
N ILE A 132 -12.06 19.30 -6.72
CA ILE A 132 -13.30 18.90 -7.43
C ILE A 132 -13.19 17.46 -7.94
N VAL A 133 -12.03 17.08 -8.48
CA VAL A 133 -11.78 15.69 -8.91
C VAL A 133 -11.78 14.74 -7.71
N ALA A 134 -11.20 15.13 -6.56
CA ALA A 134 -11.23 14.33 -5.34
C ALA A 134 -12.66 14.05 -4.84
N ASP A 135 -13.50 15.09 -4.81
CA ASP A 135 -14.90 15.04 -4.37
C ASP A 135 -15.76 14.12 -5.25
N CYS A 136 -15.54 14.18 -6.57
CA CYS A 136 -16.21 13.33 -7.54
C CYS A 136 -15.71 11.87 -7.55
N LEU A 137 -14.63 11.52 -6.83
CA LEU A 137 -14.11 10.16 -6.70
C LEU A 137 -14.64 9.47 -5.44
N THR A 138 -14.35 10.01 -4.25
CA THR A 138 -14.92 9.53 -2.96
C THR A 138 -14.96 10.64 -1.91
N SER A 139 -15.86 10.50 -0.92
CA SER A 139 -15.90 11.35 0.28
C SER A 139 -14.55 11.45 0.98
N ASP A 140 -13.87 10.31 1.15
CA ASP A 140 -12.66 10.21 1.95
C ASP A 140 -11.46 10.87 1.22
N LEU A 141 -11.44 10.83 -0.12
CA LEU A 141 -10.53 11.62 -0.92
C LEU A 141 -10.83 13.13 -0.79
N SER A 142 -12.10 13.52 -0.82
CA SER A 142 -12.54 14.91 -0.63
C SER A 142 -12.09 15.46 0.74
N TYR A 143 -12.33 14.74 1.82
CA TYR A 143 -11.92 15.15 3.18
C TYR A 143 -10.40 15.18 3.34
N PHE A 144 -9.69 14.17 2.83
CA PHE A 144 -8.23 14.14 2.87
C PHE A 144 -7.59 15.28 2.08
N ALA A 145 -8.07 15.53 0.86
CA ALA A 145 -7.62 16.62 0.02
C ALA A 145 -7.97 18.00 0.63
N SER A 146 -9.14 18.15 1.26
CA SER A 146 -9.54 19.39 1.94
C SER A 146 -8.56 19.76 3.05
N PHE A 147 -8.18 18.80 3.90
CA PHE A 147 -7.26 19.00 5.00
C PHE A 147 -5.90 19.55 4.55
N PHE A 148 -5.33 19.00 3.46
CA PHE A 148 -4.02 19.42 2.95
C PHE A 148 -4.08 20.64 2.00
N LEU A 149 -5.12 20.79 1.18
CA LEU A 149 -5.16 21.84 0.15
C LEU A 149 -5.79 23.15 0.65
N LEU A 150 -6.65 23.09 1.68
CA LEU A 150 -7.48 24.22 2.13
C LEU A 150 -7.39 24.52 3.65
N GLU A 151 -7.04 23.55 4.49
CA GLU A 151 -7.01 23.70 5.96
C GLU A 151 -5.59 23.55 6.57
N GLU A 152 -5.51 22.98 7.78
CA GLU A 152 -4.36 22.89 8.69
C GLU A 152 -3.16 22.11 8.12
N GLY A 153 -3.35 21.27 7.11
CA GLY A 153 -2.27 20.49 6.48
C GLY A 153 -1.48 21.24 5.41
N ARG A 154 -1.84 22.49 5.08
CA ARG A 154 -1.30 23.20 3.90
C ARG A 154 0.19 23.50 3.95
N ASP A 155 0.70 23.86 5.12
CA ASP A 155 2.12 24.16 5.32
C ASP A 155 2.99 22.90 5.14
N ALA A 156 2.40 21.70 5.29
CA ALA A 156 3.09 20.43 5.15
C ALA A 156 3.24 19.93 3.70
N ILE A 157 2.58 20.57 2.72
CA ILE A 157 2.69 20.25 1.28
C ILE A 157 3.38 21.36 0.47
N GLU A 158 3.90 22.43 1.09
CA GLU A 158 4.33 23.66 0.38
C GLU A 158 5.39 23.40 -0.70
N PHE A 159 6.32 22.47 -0.45
CA PHE A 159 7.44 22.16 -1.34
C PHE A 159 7.30 20.81 -2.06
N ASN A 160 6.20 20.09 -1.81
CA ASN A 160 5.98 18.76 -2.35
C ASN A 160 5.44 18.81 -3.78
N ARG A 161 5.79 17.79 -4.56
CA ARG A 161 5.24 17.63 -5.92
C ARG A 161 4.00 16.75 -5.89
N TYR A 162 3.94 15.81 -4.95
CA TYR A 162 2.86 14.84 -4.83
C TYR A 162 2.34 14.74 -3.39
N LEU A 163 1.02 14.58 -3.28
CA LEU A 163 0.36 14.14 -2.06
C LEU A 163 -0.19 12.73 -2.30
N PHE A 164 0.10 11.81 -1.40
CA PHE A 164 -0.32 10.40 -1.50
C PHE A 164 -1.34 10.03 -0.43
N TYR A 165 -2.50 9.54 -0.88
CA TYR A 165 -3.53 8.94 -0.03
C TYR A 165 -3.52 7.41 -0.17
N ILE A 166 -3.24 6.71 0.92
CA ILE A 166 -3.32 5.24 0.98
C ILE A 166 -4.75 4.84 1.37
N ASN A 167 -5.51 4.41 0.37
CA ASN A 167 -6.94 4.10 0.50
C ASN A 167 -7.20 2.73 1.15
N SER A 168 -6.43 1.70 0.78
CA SER A 168 -6.53 0.39 1.44
C SER A 168 -5.30 -0.47 1.22
N VAL A 169 -5.00 -1.34 2.19
CA VAL A 169 -4.03 -2.43 2.09
C VAL A 169 -4.71 -3.72 2.55
N PHE A 170 -4.63 -4.76 1.71
CA PHE A 170 -5.19 -6.08 1.96
C PHE A 170 -4.15 -7.15 1.63
N ILE A 171 -3.97 -8.10 2.55
CA ILE A 171 -3.32 -9.40 2.35
C ILE A 171 -4.43 -10.44 2.58
N GLU A 172 -4.42 -11.65 2.01
CA GLU A 172 -5.47 -12.67 2.29
C GLU A 172 -5.38 -13.25 3.72
N PRO A 173 -6.50 -13.71 4.32
CA PRO A 173 -6.54 -14.36 5.64
C PRO A 173 -5.39 -15.33 5.94
N LYS A 174 -5.04 -16.22 4.98
CA LYS A 174 -4.02 -17.27 5.17
C LYS A 174 -2.58 -16.78 5.31
N TYR A 175 -2.25 -15.54 4.92
CA TYR A 175 -0.87 -15.04 4.89
C TYR A 175 -0.56 -13.94 5.92
N ARG A 176 -1.54 -13.52 6.74
CA ARG A 176 -1.37 -12.36 7.66
C ARG A 176 -0.66 -12.78 8.95
N GLY A 177 -0.18 -11.81 9.72
CA GLY A 177 0.72 -12.04 10.86
C GLY A 177 2.21 -12.17 10.47
N ARG A 178 2.54 -12.19 9.17
CA ARG A 178 3.92 -12.21 8.64
C ARG A 178 4.47 -10.83 8.23
N ASP A 179 3.83 -9.74 8.67
CA ASP A 179 4.11 -8.35 8.30
C ASP A 179 4.12 -8.01 6.80
N TYR A 180 3.65 -8.88 5.89
CA TYR A 180 3.60 -8.58 4.45
C TYR A 180 2.87 -7.27 4.12
N GLY A 181 1.86 -6.86 4.91
CA GLY A 181 1.18 -5.57 4.75
C GLY A 181 2.06 -4.35 5.06
N LEU A 182 2.93 -4.44 6.07
CA LEU A 182 3.90 -3.38 6.40
C LEU A 182 5.01 -3.32 5.35
N GLN A 183 5.51 -4.49 4.93
CA GLN A 183 6.58 -4.62 3.94
C GLN A 183 6.13 -4.14 2.55
N ALA A 184 4.94 -4.56 2.10
CA ALA A 184 4.37 -4.13 0.82
C ALA A 184 4.11 -2.61 0.78
N LEU A 185 3.54 -2.04 1.85
CA LEU A 185 3.33 -0.60 1.93
C LEU A 185 4.67 0.15 1.92
N ALA A 186 5.67 -0.28 2.70
CA ALA A 186 6.98 0.33 2.73
C ALA A 186 7.71 0.28 1.37
N MET A 187 7.68 -0.86 0.68
CA MET A 187 8.28 -0.99 -0.66
C MET A 187 7.57 -0.12 -1.70
N PHE A 188 6.24 -0.04 -1.64
CA PHE A 188 5.43 0.83 -2.51
C PHE A 188 5.75 2.31 -2.30
N LEU A 189 5.76 2.76 -1.05
CA LEU A 189 6.07 4.15 -0.70
C LEU A 189 7.52 4.50 -1.07
N GLN A 190 8.48 3.60 -0.84
CA GLN A 190 9.87 3.80 -1.24
C GLN A 190 10.07 3.91 -2.76
N GLY A 191 9.22 3.25 -3.56
CA GLY A 191 9.27 3.30 -5.02
C GLY A 191 8.52 4.48 -5.67
N LEU A 192 7.58 5.12 -4.96
CA LEU A 192 6.65 6.09 -5.56
C LEU A 192 6.44 7.40 -4.77
N ALA A 193 6.68 7.41 -3.46
CA ALA A 193 6.29 8.48 -2.53
C ALA A 193 7.39 8.84 -1.50
N TRP A 194 8.65 8.47 -1.77
CA TRP A 194 9.78 8.84 -0.92
C TRP A 194 10.02 10.35 -0.95
N GLY A 195 10.09 10.97 0.24
CA GLY A 195 10.19 12.43 0.40
C GLY A 195 8.90 13.20 0.11
N GLU A 196 7.80 12.52 -0.18
CA GLU A 196 6.49 13.14 -0.44
C GLU A 196 5.56 13.00 0.77
N VAL A 197 4.50 13.83 0.82
CA VAL A 197 3.49 13.73 1.88
C VAL A 197 2.65 12.47 1.69
N VAL A 198 2.59 11.63 2.72
CA VAL A 198 1.81 10.39 2.70
C VAL A 198 0.84 10.36 3.87
N GLY A 199 -0.42 10.04 3.60
CA GLY A 199 -1.43 9.86 4.65
C GLY A 199 -2.53 8.86 4.31
N CYS A 200 -3.34 8.52 5.30
CA CYS A 200 -4.48 7.64 5.19
C CYS A 200 -5.58 8.00 6.21
N HIS A 201 -6.79 7.48 6.00
CA HIS A 201 -7.77 7.36 7.08
C HIS A 201 -7.59 5.98 7.73
N PRO A 202 -7.27 5.86 9.04
CA PRO A 202 -7.02 4.58 9.70
C PRO A 202 -8.35 3.88 10.06
N VAL A 203 -9.20 3.60 9.08
CA VAL A 203 -10.54 3.02 9.26
C VAL A 203 -10.48 1.48 9.19
N PRO A 204 -11.06 0.74 10.17
CA PRO A 204 -11.15 -0.71 10.09
C PRO A 204 -12.04 -1.13 8.92
N THR A 205 -11.57 -2.13 8.19
CA THR A 205 -12.23 -2.77 7.06
C THR A 205 -13.39 -3.66 7.51
N ASP A 206 -14.31 -4.01 6.60
CA ASP A 206 -15.61 -4.61 6.94
C ASP A 206 -15.53 -5.89 7.80
N ASP A 207 -14.57 -6.78 7.55
CA ASP A 207 -14.37 -7.99 8.36
C ASP A 207 -13.67 -7.71 9.71
N LEU A 208 -13.34 -6.46 10.02
CA LEU A 208 -12.91 -5.96 11.33
C LEU A 208 -13.95 -5.08 12.02
N SER A 209 -14.81 -4.37 11.29
CA SER A 209 -15.85 -3.51 11.90
C SER A 209 -16.79 -4.29 12.80
N ASP A 210 -17.09 -5.54 12.43
CA ASP A 210 -17.96 -6.44 13.20
C ASP A 210 -17.23 -7.05 14.42
N LYS A 211 -15.88 -7.02 14.44
CA LYS A 211 -15.03 -7.60 15.50
C LYS A 211 -14.55 -6.58 16.53
N TYR A 212 -14.45 -5.31 16.15
CA TYR A 212 -13.92 -4.25 17.00
C TYR A 212 -14.81 -2.99 16.92
N PRO A 213 -15.23 -2.40 18.05
CA PRO A 213 -15.84 -1.07 18.05
C PRO A 213 -14.97 -0.07 17.30
N LYS A 214 -15.59 0.82 16.51
CA LYS A 214 -14.93 1.72 15.54
C LYS A 214 -13.65 2.37 16.08
N GLU A 215 -13.73 2.99 17.27
CA GLU A 215 -12.61 3.65 17.95
C GLU A 215 -11.44 2.70 18.27
N LYS A 216 -11.73 1.47 18.68
CA LYS A 216 -10.72 0.43 18.95
C LYS A 216 -10.07 -0.05 17.66
N GLY A 217 -10.86 -0.23 16.59
CA GLY A 217 -10.33 -0.55 15.25
C GLY A 217 -9.41 0.55 14.73
N GLN A 218 -9.83 1.82 14.81
CA GLN A 218 -9.01 2.98 14.44
C GLN A 218 -7.73 3.07 15.28
N SER A 219 -7.82 2.92 16.60
CA SER A 219 -6.68 2.95 17.52
C SER A 219 -5.66 1.83 17.24
N LEU A 220 -6.12 0.63 16.87
CA LEU A 220 -5.26 -0.47 16.43
C LEU A 220 -4.57 -0.17 15.10
N LEU A 221 -5.29 0.38 14.11
CA LEU A 221 -4.70 0.74 12.82
C LEU A 221 -3.69 1.89 12.92
N ARG A 222 -3.94 2.91 13.76
CA ARG A 222 -2.94 3.97 14.03
C ARG A 222 -1.64 3.37 14.56
N LYS A 223 -1.70 2.41 15.49
CA LYS A 223 -0.54 1.69 16.04
C LYS A 223 0.08 0.66 15.08
N TYR A 224 -0.62 0.30 14.01
CA TYR A 224 -0.09 -0.59 12.97
C TYR A 224 0.65 0.20 11.90
N TRP A 225 0.01 1.27 11.38
CA TRP A 225 0.59 2.11 10.33
C TRP A 225 1.71 3.02 10.82
N SER A 226 1.73 3.44 12.09
CA SER A 226 2.88 4.19 12.63
C SER A 226 4.19 3.42 12.57
N LYS A 227 4.15 2.07 12.55
CA LYS A 227 5.34 1.23 12.30
C LYS A 227 5.97 1.45 10.92
N VAL A 228 5.21 1.99 9.96
CA VAL A 228 5.65 2.29 8.59
C VAL A 228 6.12 3.76 8.46
N GLY A 229 6.23 4.52 9.55
CA GLY A 229 6.68 5.93 9.51
C GLY A 229 5.55 6.95 9.35
N PHE A 230 4.32 6.61 9.74
CA PHE A 230 3.21 7.55 9.84
C PHE A 230 3.14 8.12 11.26
N GLU A 231 3.60 9.36 11.46
CA GLU A 231 3.90 9.91 12.79
C GLU A 231 2.83 10.87 13.31
N LEU A 232 2.18 11.62 12.43
CA LEU A 232 1.23 12.68 12.78
C LEU A 232 -0.21 12.18 12.66
N TYR A 233 -1.06 12.59 13.60
CA TYR A 233 -2.48 12.24 13.62
C TYR A 233 -3.35 13.45 13.94
N SER A 234 -4.24 13.81 13.01
CA SER A 234 -5.32 14.76 13.30
C SER A 234 -6.56 14.01 13.77
N GLU A 235 -6.94 14.19 15.03
CA GLU A 235 -8.12 13.53 15.61
C GLU A 235 -9.43 14.10 15.08
N LYS A 236 -9.50 15.43 14.89
CA LYS A 236 -10.61 16.18 14.26
C LYS A 236 -11.00 15.57 12.90
N HIS A 237 -10.01 15.23 12.08
CA HIS A 237 -10.22 14.72 10.72
C HIS A 237 -10.05 13.20 10.58
N ASN A 238 -9.59 12.49 11.62
CA ASN A 238 -9.17 11.09 11.55
C ASN A 238 -8.17 10.83 10.40
N ILE A 239 -7.16 11.70 10.24
CA ILE A 239 -6.09 11.54 9.25
C ILE A 239 -4.79 11.19 9.95
N LEU A 240 -4.15 10.10 9.52
CA LEU A 240 -2.82 9.67 9.97
C LEU A 240 -1.83 9.88 8.81
N TRP A 241 -0.72 10.59 9.03
CA TRP A 241 0.14 11.09 7.95
C TRP A 241 1.59 11.39 8.38
N THR A 242 2.45 11.74 7.41
CA THR A 242 3.79 12.30 7.60
C THR A 242 4.15 13.23 6.42
N PRO A 243 4.91 14.33 6.61
CA PRO A 243 5.24 15.28 5.54
C PRO A 243 6.30 14.77 4.56
N GLU A 244 7.35 14.11 5.06
CA GLU A 244 8.45 13.59 4.25
C GLU A 244 8.58 12.10 4.55
N TRP A 245 7.90 11.24 3.76
CA TRP A 245 7.94 9.81 4.06
C TRP A 245 9.28 9.19 3.69
N GLU A 246 9.93 8.53 4.66
CA GLU A 246 11.09 7.67 4.47
C GLU A 246 10.85 6.27 5.04
N MET A 247 11.47 5.24 4.44
CA MET A 247 11.36 3.87 4.97
C MET A 247 12.09 3.75 6.33
N PRO A 248 11.39 3.41 7.43
CA PRO A 248 12.02 3.22 8.73
C PRO A 248 13.10 2.13 8.70
N CYS A 249 14.23 2.36 9.38
CA CYS A 249 15.39 1.47 9.31
C CYS A 249 15.06 0.01 9.69
N TRP A 250 14.12 -0.22 10.62
CA TRP A 250 13.71 -1.59 10.99
C TRP A 250 13.00 -2.32 9.83
N LEU A 251 12.26 -1.60 8.98
CA LEU A 251 11.65 -2.14 7.76
C LEU A 251 12.71 -2.35 6.68
N ARG A 252 13.62 -1.38 6.49
CA ARG A 252 14.74 -1.49 5.55
C ARG A 252 15.56 -2.76 5.80
N ASN A 253 15.95 -2.98 7.05
CA ASN A 253 16.70 -4.15 7.48
C ASN A 253 15.89 -5.46 7.32
N LYS A 254 14.57 -5.42 7.53
CA LYS A 254 13.67 -6.59 7.39
C LYS A 254 13.42 -6.98 5.92
N ILE A 255 13.28 -5.99 5.04
CA ILE A 255 12.97 -6.17 3.61
C ILE A 255 14.22 -6.52 2.81
N PHE A 256 15.27 -5.71 2.92
CA PHE A 256 16.45 -5.82 2.06
C PHE A 256 17.56 -6.70 2.63
N GLN A 257 17.49 -7.03 3.94
CA GLN A 257 18.56 -7.70 4.66
C GLN A 257 19.94 -7.11 4.36
N GLU A 258 20.17 -5.87 4.83
CA GLU A 258 21.53 -5.33 4.92
C GLU A 258 22.38 -6.28 5.77
N GLN A 259 23.11 -7.17 5.10
CA GLN A 259 24.10 -8.04 5.71
C GLN A 259 25.09 -7.13 6.43
N GLN A 260 25.24 -7.31 7.74
CA GLN A 260 26.22 -6.54 8.50
C GLN A 260 27.61 -7.10 8.23
N TRP A 261 28.24 -6.61 7.15
CA TRP A 261 29.65 -6.82 6.84
C TRP A 261 30.50 -6.06 7.87
N TYR A 262 30.84 -6.74 8.97
CA TYR A 262 31.82 -6.34 10.00
C TYR A 262 32.99 -7.32 10.00
#